data_AF-A0A183A550-F1
#
_entry.id   AF-A0A183A550-F1
#
_cell.length_a   1.000
_cell.length_b   1.000
_cell.length_c   1.000
_cell.angle_alpha   90.00
_cell.angle_beta   90.00
_cell.angle_gamma   90.00
#
_symmetry.space_group_name_H-M   'P 1'
#
loop_
_entity.id
_entity.type
_entity.pdbx_description
1 polymer ?
#
loop_
_entity_poly.entity_id
_entity_poly.type
_entity_poly.pdbx_seq_one_letter_code
_entity_poly.pdbx_strand_id
1 'polypeptide(L)'
;MRPDLLQSLYSSCAVISRAHEGVDSRDCPVRRLCPNVNGAWGEWGPFGPCSATCGHGTRSRIRLCNRPPPQGNGLNCQGIDTQKIPCEGPVPCPQQGQWCPWSNVIQHCSHQCGPVGMGLRTRQCACPKPTYGGENCAVPPEAAAHAEYEETKRNSPEGIPLPPVYAIEAIRLGQGRWEPCNRHPCPYLKFLKTDEEQYLIHDLQVQRFEDAWAWSAGVPAKRYEPVQLRCPPSRLSRVNVFDKPGRFPKAHSYWTRSLPHSANTPSDAPGFPVHNTKTILVEGDRLTIRSLIPEATGVYRFGYEYEPGYFETVCFYTVYIEDSIWNLLYGSTFDLTCNALGLWPVLQKSGLGSWSTYWEVKLDSELEDSESESHWWYTELMKQYSKEELAKLNLSTTGDDRRGEQGTGLTLWDTEYRRIYQATPSLNGRYTCVLFNAVNDTYNRTFITDSFQLSVGQPTSIGVLIRAWCVRNKWNLVALLVIGVLASVISGCCLWRRAQNIARLEVFAKEVRRARRNINLADLDAKVD
;
A
#
# COMPACT_ATOMS: atom_id res chain seq x y z
N MET A 1 -32.12 -68.99 -0.39
CA MET A 1 -31.79 -70.43 -0.45
C MET A 1 -32.88 -71.20 0.30
N ARG A 2 -33.75 -71.92 -0.42
CA ARG A 2 -34.28 -73.23 0.04
C ARG A 2 -33.12 -74.24 -0.11
N PRO A 3 -33.06 -75.38 0.58
CA PRO A 3 -34.17 -76.25 1.00
C PRO A 3 -34.02 -76.70 2.48
N ASP A 4 -35.06 -77.16 3.13
CA ASP A 4 -35.27 -78.58 3.41
C ASP A 4 -36.43 -78.69 4.40
N LEU A 5 -37.03 -79.87 4.50
CA LEU A 5 -38.18 -80.24 5.34
C LEU A 5 -39.56 -80.02 4.70
N LEU A 6 -39.70 -80.57 3.50
CA LEU A 6 -41.00 -80.97 2.94
C LEU A 6 -41.20 -82.49 3.12
N GLN A 7 -41.00 -82.98 4.35
CA GLN A 7 -41.12 -84.42 4.64
C GLN A 7 -41.39 -84.74 6.12
N SER A 8 -42.60 -84.42 6.62
CA SER A 8 -43.10 -85.12 7.83
C SER A 8 -44.60 -85.07 8.11
N LEU A 9 -45.49 -84.69 7.18
CA LEU A 9 -46.94 -84.75 7.44
C LEU A 9 -47.75 -85.22 6.24
N TYR A 10 -47.46 -86.44 5.78
CA TYR A 10 -48.46 -87.31 5.16
C TYR A 10 -48.55 -88.60 5.97
N SER A 11 -49.28 -88.54 7.08
CA SER A 11 -49.73 -89.72 7.82
C SER A 11 -51.21 -89.57 8.08
N SER A 12 -51.94 -90.59 7.59
CA SER A 12 -53.35 -90.89 7.81
C SER A 12 -54.38 -89.85 7.33
N CYS A 13 -54.83 -89.99 6.07
CA CYS A 13 -56.14 -90.59 5.80
C CYS A 13 -56.33 -90.85 4.29
N ALA A 14 -56.59 -92.12 3.96
CA ALA A 14 -57.33 -92.67 2.81
C ALA A 14 -57.09 -92.11 1.39
N VAL A 15 -56.34 -92.86 0.58
CA VAL A 15 -56.46 -92.84 -0.89
C VAL A 15 -57.61 -93.77 -1.28
N ILE A 16 -58.72 -93.20 -1.74
CA ILE A 16 -59.83 -93.93 -2.36
C ILE A 16 -59.45 -94.24 -3.81
N SER A 17 -58.71 -95.33 -4.02
CA SER A 17 -58.57 -95.97 -5.33
C SER A 17 -57.91 -97.34 -5.17
N ARG A 18 -58.70 -98.32 -4.73
CA ARG A 18 -58.49 -99.77 -4.90
C ARG A 18 -59.71 -100.49 -4.32
N ALA A 19 -60.83 -100.40 -5.02
CA ALA A 19 -61.87 -101.42 -4.94
C ALA A 19 -61.43 -102.53 -5.90
N HIS A 20 -61.00 -103.68 -5.38
CA HIS A 20 -61.12 -104.95 -6.09
C HIS A 20 -61.16 -106.10 -5.08
N GLU A 21 -62.19 -106.94 -5.29
CA GLU A 21 -62.28 -108.35 -4.94
C GLU A 21 -62.42 -108.74 -3.45
N GLY A 22 -63.68 -108.77 -3.02
CA GLY A 22 -64.27 -110.01 -2.53
C GLY A 22 -63.72 -110.58 -1.23
N VAL A 23 -63.96 -109.91 -0.11
CA VAL A 23 -64.10 -110.58 1.19
C VAL A 23 -65.20 -109.91 2.01
N ASP A 24 -66.06 -110.79 2.51
CA ASP A 24 -67.28 -110.67 3.32
C ASP A 24 -67.44 -109.42 4.19
N SER A 25 -68.51 -108.67 3.91
CA SER A 25 -68.99 -107.54 4.72
C SER A 25 -69.60 -108.07 6.02
N ARG A 26 -68.77 -108.27 7.04
CA ARG A 26 -69.27 -108.38 8.41
C ARG A 26 -69.58 -106.99 8.92
N ASP A 27 -70.86 -106.75 9.11
CA ASP A 27 -71.41 -105.57 9.77
C ASP A 27 -70.85 -105.55 11.20
N CYS A 28 -69.74 -104.82 11.38
CA CYS A 28 -69.22 -104.50 12.71
C CYS A 28 -70.07 -103.34 13.22
N PRO A 29 -70.95 -103.51 14.23
CA PRO A 29 -71.62 -102.40 14.88
C PRO A 29 -70.61 -101.74 15.82
N VAL A 30 -69.56 -101.18 15.24
CA VAL A 30 -68.70 -100.21 15.90
C VAL A 30 -68.95 -98.86 15.23
N ARG A 31 -70.24 -98.49 15.13
CA ARG A 31 -70.68 -97.12 15.47
C ARG A 31 -70.41 -96.89 16.97
N ARG A 32 -69.17 -97.10 17.44
CA ARG A 32 -68.68 -96.27 18.54
C ARG A 32 -68.43 -94.96 17.85
N LEU A 33 -69.40 -94.06 18.04
CA LEU A 33 -69.29 -92.66 17.72
C LEU A 33 -67.87 -92.22 18.07
N CYS A 34 -66.99 -92.03 17.08
CA CYS A 34 -66.03 -90.95 17.24
C CYS A 34 -66.94 -89.74 17.33
N PRO A 35 -67.07 -89.10 18.51
CA PRO A 35 -67.90 -87.91 18.59
C PRO A 35 -67.44 -86.98 17.47
N ASN A 36 -68.38 -86.42 16.69
CA ASN A 36 -68.01 -85.39 15.72
C ASN A 36 -67.47 -84.21 16.54
N VAL A 37 -66.16 -84.16 16.70
CA VAL A 37 -65.49 -83.10 17.43
C VAL A 37 -65.17 -82.04 16.40
N ASN A 38 -65.90 -80.93 16.47
CA ASN A 38 -65.55 -79.75 15.71
C ASN A 38 -64.17 -79.28 16.17
N GLY A 39 -63.33 -78.91 15.21
CA GLY A 39 -62.02 -78.37 15.50
C GLY A 39 -62.16 -77.07 16.31
N ALA A 40 -61.34 -76.92 17.34
CA ALA A 40 -61.22 -75.65 18.03
C ALA A 40 -59.79 -75.10 17.96
N TRP A 41 -59.73 -73.77 17.91
CA TRP A 41 -58.49 -73.03 17.76
C TRP A 41 -57.57 -73.27 18.95
N GLY A 42 -56.32 -73.65 18.66
CA GLY A 42 -55.24 -73.57 19.62
C GLY A 42 -54.90 -72.12 19.96
N GLU A 43 -54.08 -71.95 20.99
CA GLU A 43 -53.55 -70.63 21.34
C GLU A 43 -52.74 -70.05 20.17
N TRP A 44 -52.73 -68.73 20.09
CA TRP A 44 -51.89 -68.03 19.13
C TRP A 44 -50.41 -68.28 19.43
N GLY A 45 -49.64 -68.59 18.39
CA GLY A 45 -48.18 -68.59 18.50
C GLY A 45 -47.61 -67.20 18.81
N PRO A 46 -46.31 -67.11 19.16
CA PRO A 46 -45.65 -65.82 19.32
C PRO A 46 -45.66 -65.04 17.99
N PHE A 47 -45.60 -63.72 18.07
CA PHE A 47 -45.41 -62.89 16.88
C PHE A 47 -44.00 -63.08 16.31
N GLY A 48 -43.90 -63.17 14.97
CA GLY A 48 -42.62 -63.08 14.27
C GLY A 48 -42.02 -61.67 14.32
N PRO A 49 -40.78 -61.49 13.81
CA PRO A 49 -40.16 -60.17 13.73
C PRO A 49 -40.98 -59.22 12.84
N CYS A 50 -40.81 -57.91 13.04
CA CYS A 50 -41.45 -56.90 12.19
C CYS A 50 -40.95 -57.01 10.75
N SER A 51 -41.87 -56.85 9.80
CA SER A 51 -41.57 -56.91 8.36
C SER A 51 -40.65 -55.80 7.86
N ALA A 52 -40.48 -54.71 8.63
CA ALA A 52 -39.64 -53.57 8.29
C ALA A 52 -38.78 -53.18 9.50
N THR A 53 -37.53 -52.78 9.24
CA THR A 53 -36.57 -52.31 10.25
C THR A 53 -36.75 -50.83 10.59
N CYS A 54 -37.35 -50.07 9.67
CA CYS A 54 -37.81 -48.70 9.86
C CYS A 54 -39.14 -48.48 9.11
N GLY A 55 -39.88 -47.44 9.47
CA GLY A 55 -41.20 -47.12 8.93
C GLY A 55 -42.32 -47.98 9.51
N HIS A 56 -43.42 -48.10 8.78
CA HIS A 56 -44.54 -48.93 9.18
C HIS A 56 -44.27 -50.40 8.84
N GLY A 57 -44.12 -51.23 9.87
CA GLY A 57 -44.01 -52.68 9.77
C GLY A 57 -45.26 -53.41 10.28
N THR A 58 -45.45 -54.64 9.84
CA THR A 58 -46.44 -55.55 10.43
C THR A 58 -45.75 -56.80 10.95
N ARG A 59 -46.26 -57.35 12.05
CA ARG A 59 -45.84 -58.66 12.58
C ARG A 59 -47.01 -59.62 12.54
N SER A 60 -46.75 -60.87 12.16
CA SER A 60 -47.77 -61.90 12.04
C SER A 60 -47.58 -63.00 13.08
N ARG A 61 -48.69 -63.55 13.55
CA ARG A 61 -48.73 -64.80 14.31
C ARG A 61 -49.80 -65.72 13.74
N ILE A 62 -49.60 -67.02 13.92
CA ILE A 62 -50.48 -68.06 13.40
C ILE A 62 -50.99 -68.88 14.57
N ARG A 63 -52.25 -69.35 14.49
CA ARG A 63 -52.82 -70.35 15.39
C ARG A 63 -53.22 -71.57 14.58
N LEU A 64 -53.12 -72.74 15.19
CA LEU A 64 -53.45 -74.01 14.54
C LEU A 64 -54.81 -74.51 15.02
N CYS A 65 -55.57 -75.16 14.15
CA CYS A 65 -56.84 -75.78 14.49
C CYS A 65 -56.61 -77.16 15.12
N ASN A 66 -56.13 -77.17 16.37
CA ASN A 66 -55.63 -78.40 17.00
C ASN A 66 -55.95 -78.55 18.49
N ARG A 67 -56.86 -77.76 19.07
CA ARG A 67 -57.23 -77.87 20.50
C ARG A 67 -58.76 -77.89 20.74
N PRO A 68 -59.48 -78.99 20.44
CA PRO A 68 -59.00 -80.22 19.78
C PRO A 68 -58.98 -80.12 18.25
N PRO A 69 -58.20 -80.96 17.54
CA PRO A 69 -58.28 -81.04 16.07
C PRO A 69 -59.62 -81.63 15.63
N PRO A 70 -60.16 -81.23 14.46
CA PRO A 70 -61.40 -81.79 13.95
C PRO A 70 -61.27 -83.28 13.66
N GLN A 71 -62.26 -84.08 14.07
CA GLN A 71 -62.28 -85.53 13.89
C GLN A 71 -63.62 -86.00 13.31
N GLY A 72 -63.60 -87.06 12.50
CA GLY A 72 -64.79 -87.57 11.80
C GLY A 72 -65.32 -86.55 10.79
N ASN A 73 -66.62 -86.22 10.88
CA ASN A 73 -67.27 -85.19 10.07
C ASN A 73 -67.35 -83.82 10.78
N GLY A 74 -66.53 -83.61 11.82
CA GLY A 74 -66.45 -82.34 12.54
C GLY A 74 -65.98 -81.20 11.64
N LEU A 75 -66.53 -80.00 11.86
CA LEU A 75 -66.18 -78.83 11.08
C LEU A 75 -64.76 -78.36 11.39
N ASN A 76 -64.03 -77.94 10.35
CA ASN A 76 -62.78 -77.18 10.53
C ASN A 76 -63.04 -75.89 11.31
N CYS A 77 -62.02 -75.41 12.02
CA CYS A 77 -62.14 -74.17 12.79
C CYS A 77 -62.55 -73.02 11.87
N GLN A 78 -63.67 -72.37 12.19
CA GLN A 78 -64.16 -71.22 11.45
C GLN A 78 -63.47 -69.94 11.94
N GLY A 79 -63.07 -69.10 10.99
CA GLY A 79 -62.34 -67.85 11.26
C GLY A 79 -60.91 -67.86 10.73
N ILE A 80 -60.16 -66.79 11.03
CA ILE A 80 -58.83 -66.54 10.47
C ILE A 80 -57.77 -67.29 11.28
N ASP A 81 -56.85 -67.98 10.59
CA ASP A 81 -55.71 -68.72 11.17
C ASP A 81 -54.46 -67.85 11.35
N THR A 82 -54.37 -66.73 10.63
CA THR A 82 -53.25 -65.78 10.64
C THR A 82 -53.70 -64.41 11.11
N GLN A 83 -53.06 -63.89 12.14
CA GLN A 83 -53.28 -62.52 12.62
C GLN A 83 -52.07 -61.66 12.29
N LYS A 84 -52.31 -60.54 11.59
CA LYS A 84 -51.33 -59.48 11.36
C LYS A 84 -51.70 -58.27 12.21
N ILE A 85 -50.74 -57.76 12.97
CA ILE A 85 -50.90 -56.50 13.71
C ILE A 85 -49.79 -55.53 13.33
N PRO A 86 -50.03 -54.22 13.41
CA PRO A 86 -48.98 -53.23 13.27
C PRO A 86 -47.93 -53.40 14.37
N CYS A 87 -46.68 -53.12 14.03
CA CYS A 87 -45.60 -53.03 15.00
C CYS A 87 -45.76 -51.80 15.91
N GLU A 88 -45.18 -51.85 17.11
CA GLU A 88 -45.25 -50.77 18.09
C GLU A 88 -44.44 -49.56 17.62
N GLY A 89 -45.15 -48.56 17.06
CA GLY A 89 -44.62 -47.28 16.62
C GLY A 89 -43.80 -47.34 15.31
N PRO A 90 -43.87 -46.31 14.45
CA PRO A 90 -42.98 -46.23 13.30
C PRO A 90 -41.56 -45.89 13.78
N VAL A 91 -40.59 -46.77 13.54
CA VAL A 91 -39.16 -46.44 13.70
C VAL A 91 -38.78 -45.48 12.58
N PRO A 92 -38.24 -44.28 12.83
CA PRO A 92 -37.93 -43.35 11.74
C PRO A 92 -36.91 -43.93 10.76
N CYS A 93 -37.15 -43.82 9.46
CA CYS A 93 -36.20 -44.31 8.45
C CYS A 93 -35.03 -43.35 8.24
N PRO A 94 -33.82 -43.88 7.92
CA PRO A 94 -32.69 -43.05 7.53
C PRO A 94 -33.06 -42.16 6.36
N GLN A 95 -33.03 -40.85 6.57
CA GLN A 95 -33.25 -39.88 5.52
C GLN A 95 -31.89 -39.42 5.02
N GLN A 96 -31.58 -39.70 3.76
CA GLN A 96 -30.34 -39.23 3.14
C GLN A 96 -30.37 -37.71 2.98
N GLY A 97 -29.23 -37.08 3.23
CA GLY A 97 -29.05 -35.65 3.02
C GLY A 97 -29.09 -35.30 1.54
N GLN A 98 -29.76 -34.19 1.19
CA GLN A 98 -29.69 -33.63 -0.15
C GLN A 98 -29.23 -32.17 -0.13
N TRP A 99 -28.50 -31.81 -1.20
CA TRP A 99 -28.00 -30.46 -1.39
C TRP A 99 -29.15 -29.49 -1.61
N CYS A 100 -29.16 -28.41 -0.84
CA CYS A 100 -29.99 -27.27 -1.15
C CYS A 100 -29.60 -26.67 -2.50
N PRO A 101 -30.53 -25.96 -3.15
CA PRO A 101 -30.17 -25.04 -4.23
C PRO A 101 -29.04 -24.13 -3.77
N TRP A 102 -28.17 -23.76 -4.71
CA TRP A 102 -27.12 -22.79 -4.46
C TRP A 102 -27.69 -21.48 -3.93
N SER A 103 -26.93 -20.79 -3.09
CA SER A 103 -27.27 -19.44 -2.65
C SER A 103 -27.54 -18.53 -3.85
N ASN A 104 -28.49 -17.62 -3.69
CA ASN A 104 -28.79 -16.58 -4.67
C ASN A 104 -27.76 -15.43 -4.65
N VAL A 105 -26.91 -15.39 -3.63
CA VAL A 105 -25.87 -14.37 -3.44
C VAL A 105 -24.49 -15.04 -3.45
N ILE A 106 -23.53 -14.40 -4.11
CA ILE A 106 -22.11 -14.75 -4.05
C ILE A 106 -21.46 -13.98 -2.91
N GLN A 107 -20.77 -14.68 -2.01
CA GLN A 107 -20.12 -14.10 -0.84
C GLN A 107 -18.76 -13.51 -1.22
N HIS A 108 -18.43 -12.38 -0.60
CA HIS A 108 -17.12 -11.71 -0.65
C HIS A 108 -16.51 -11.66 -2.07
N CYS A 109 -17.15 -10.88 -2.94
CA CYS A 109 -16.59 -10.59 -4.26
C CYS A 109 -15.20 -9.94 -4.15
N SER A 110 -14.24 -10.48 -4.89
CA SER A 110 -12.89 -9.91 -5.02
C SER A 110 -12.91 -8.48 -5.57
N HIS A 111 -13.89 -8.17 -6.44
CA HIS A 111 -14.10 -6.83 -7.00
C HIS A 111 -15.58 -6.43 -6.95
N GLN A 112 -15.83 -5.13 -6.72
CA GLN A 112 -17.19 -4.58 -6.61
C GLN A 112 -17.89 -4.38 -7.96
N CYS A 113 -17.13 -4.32 -9.07
CA CYS A 113 -17.64 -4.23 -10.45
C CYS A 113 -16.60 -4.75 -11.45
N GLY A 114 -16.97 -4.86 -12.74
CA GLY A 114 -16.04 -5.18 -13.83
C GLY A 114 -16.08 -6.64 -14.28
N PRO A 115 -15.36 -7.01 -15.37
CA PRO A 115 -15.46 -8.36 -15.94
C PRO A 115 -14.73 -9.44 -15.14
N VAL A 116 -13.95 -9.05 -14.12
CA VAL A 116 -12.98 -9.92 -13.45
C VAL A 116 -13.29 -10.19 -11.97
N GLY A 117 -14.43 -9.71 -11.47
CA GLY A 117 -14.90 -10.04 -10.13
C GLY A 117 -15.22 -11.53 -9.99
N MET A 118 -14.67 -12.18 -8.96
CA MET A 118 -14.90 -13.58 -8.63
C MET A 118 -15.28 -13.70 -7.15
N GLY A 119 -16.12 -14.67 -6.81
CA GLY A 119 -16.51 -14.88 -5.43
C GLY A 119 -17.04 -16.29 -5.17
N LEU A 120 -17.24 -16.60 -3.90
CA LEU A 120 -17.67 -17.93 -3.46
C LEU A 120 -19.19 -18.00 -3.37
N ARG A 121 -19.80 -18.88 -4.17
CA ARG A 121 -21.21 -19.25 -4.00
C ARG A 121 -21.32 -20.53 -3.19
N THR A 122 -22.22 -20.58 -2.21
CA THR A 122 -22.29 -21.68 -1.26
C THR A 122 -23.64 -22.39 -1.29
N ARG A 123 -23.66 -23.64 -0.84
CA ARG A 123 -24.89 -24.41 -0.59
C ARG A 123 -24.71 -25.29 0.64
N GLN A 124 -25.84 -25.69 1.21
CA GLN A 124 -25.86 -26.49 2.44
C GLN A 124 -26.45 -27.88 2.18
N CYS A 125 -25.98 -28.87 2.93
CA CYS A 125 -26.56 -30.22 2.96
C CYS A 125 -27.72 -30.26 3.96
N ALA A 126 -28.86 -29.68 3.57
CA ALA A 126 -29.99 -29.49 4.48
C ALA A 126 -31.38 -29.58 3.82
N CYS A 127 -31.48 -29.92 2.54
CA CYS A 127 -32.74 -29.87 1.79
C CYS A 127 -33.09 -31.22 1.12
N PRO A 128 -33.39 -32.30 1.89
CA PRO A 128 -33.53 -32.33 3.34
C PRO A 128 -32.22 -32.63 4.09
N LYS A 129 -32.19 -32.30 5.39
CA LYS A 129 -31.06 -32.59 6.28
C LYS A 129 -30.99 -34.09 6.57
N PRO A 130 -29.80 -34.72 6.57
CA PRO A 130 -29.67 -36.12 6.93
C PRO A 130 -30.14 -36.36 8.36
N THR A 131 -31.04 -37.34 8.54
CA THR A 131 -31.59 -37.71 9.85
C THR A 131 -31.62 -39.23 10.01
N TYR A 132 -31.72 -39.69 11.26
CA TYR A 132 -31.87 -41.11 11.61
C TYR A 132 -30.80 -42.04 11.00
N GLY A 133 -29.54 -41.60 11.02
CA GLY A 133 -28.41 -42.37 10.49
C GLY A 133 -28.29 -42.35 8.97
N GLY A 134 -29.05 -41.49 8.27
CA GLY A 134 -28.88 -41.25 6.85
C GLY A 134 -27.53 -40.59 6.52
N GLU A 135 -26.99 -40.92 5.35
CA GLU A 135 -25.70 -40.42 4.90
C GLU A 135 -25.74 -38.91 4.57
N ASN A 136 -24.60 -38.26 4.76
CA ASN A 136 -24.39 -36.89 4.30
C ASN A 136 -24.46 -36.81 2.76
N CYS A 137 -24.65 -35.61 2.24
CA CYS A 137 -24.77 -35.38 0.82
C CYS A 137 -23.53 -35.87 0.06
N ALA A 138 -23.74 -36.66 -1.00
CA ALA A 138 -22.67 -37.11 -1.87
C ALA A 138 -21.98 -35.91 -2.54
N VAL A 139 -20.65 -35.85 -2.40
CA VAL A 139 -19.83 -34.82 -3.07
C VAL A 139 -19.73 -35.18 -4.56
N PRO A 140 -20.01 -34.25 -5.49
CA PRO A 140 -19.85 -34.52 -6.91
C PRO A 140 -18.39 -34.89 -7.25
N PRO A 141 -18.13 -35.93 -8.05
CA PRO A 141 -16.77 -36.38 -8.36
C PRO A 141 -15.94 -35.30 -9.07
N GLU A 142 -16.59 -34.41 -9.82
CA GLU A 142 -15.97 -33.27 -10.51
C GLU A 142 -15.44 -32.19 -9.54
N ALA A 143 -15.97 -32.12 -8.31
CA ALA A 143 -15.62 -31.07 -7.36
C ALA A 143 -14.19 -31.21 -6.81
N ALA A 144 -13.73 -32.45 -6.61
CA ALA A 144 -12.36 -32.73 -6.17
C ALA A 144 -11.34 -32.41 -7.28
N ALA A 145 -11.63 -32.82 -8.52
CA ALA A 145 -10.78 -32.52 -9.68
C ALA A 145 -10.71 -31.01 -9.96
N HIS A 146 -11.81 -30.27 -9.78
CA HIS A 146 -11.81 -28.81 -9.91
C HIS A 146 -10.97 -28.15 -8.80
N ALA A 147 -11.10 -28.57 -7.54
CA ALA A 147 -10.28 -28.02 -6.45
C ALA A 147 -8.77 -28.26 -6.68
N GLU A 148 -8.38 -29.45 -7.15
CA GLU A 148 -6.98 -29.79 -7.48
C GLU A 148 -6.45 -29.01 -8.68
N TYR A 149 -7.29 -28.79 -9.70
CA TYR A 149 -6.97 -27.93 -10.84
C TYR A 149 -6.72 -26.47 -10.43
N GLU A 150 -7.55 -25.90 -9.55
CA GLU A 150 -7.37 -24.53 -9.05
C GLU A 150 -6.13 -24.39 -8.15
N GLU A 151 -5.77 -25.43 -7.39
CA GLU A 151 -4.53 -25.45 -6.59
C GLU A 151 -3.26 -25.50 -7.45
N THR A 152 -3.28 -26.24 -8.57
CA THR A 152 -2.13 -26.39 -9.47
C THR A 152 -1.89 -25.17 -10.37
N LYS A 153 -2.93 -24.38 -10.66
CA LYS A 153 -2.86 -23.18 -11.53
C LYS A 153 -2.42 -21.90 -10.83
N ARG A 154 -1.88 -21.98 -9.60
CA ARG A 154 -1.36 -20.82 -8.84
C ARG A 154 -0.25 -20.04 -9.58
N ASN A 155 0.25 -20.54 -10.72
CA ASN A 155 1.15 -19.85 -11.63
C ASN A 155 0.54 -19.69 -13.06
N SER A 156 -0.04 -18.51 -13.34
CA SER A 156 -0.40 -17.92 -14.67
C SER A 156 -1.74 -18.35 -15.33
N PRO A 157 -2.53 -17.43 -15.95
CA PRO A 157 -2.21 -16.08 -16.46
C PRO A 157 -2.92 -14.91 -15.75
N GLU A 158 -2.40 -13.71 -16.05
CA GLU A 158 -2.69 -12.41 -15.46
C GLU A 158 -4.18 -12.01 -15.47
N GLY A 159 -4.63 -11.49 -14.33
CA GLY A 159 -5.85 -10.70 -14.20
C GLY A 159 -6.99 -11.34 -13.43
N ILE A 160 -7.11 -12.67 -13.36
CA ILE A 160 -8.24 -13.35 -12.69
C ILE A 160 -7.93 -13.60 -11.21
N PRO A 161 -8.76 -13.11 -10.26
CA PRO A 161 -8.60 -13.37 -8.83
C PRO A 161 -8.66 -14.87 -8.50
N LEU A 162 -7.58 -15.38 -7.91
CA LEU A 162 -7.48 -16.76 -7.47
C LEU A 162 -8.40 -17.03 -6.27
N PRO A 163 -8.99 -18.24 -6.16
CA PRO A 163 -9.80 -18.61 -5.01
C PRO A 163 -8.95 -18.66 -3.73
N PRO A 164 -9.41 -18.04 -2.62
CA PRO A 164 -8.74 -18.16 -1.33
C PRO A 164 -8.85 -19.57 -0.75
N VAL A 165 -7.99 -19.92 0.22
CA VAL A 165 -7.92 -21.27 0.80
C VAL A 165 -9.27 -21.79 1.29
N TYR A 166 -10.07 -20.94 1.94
CA TYR A 166 -11.40 -21.33 2.41
C TYR A 166 -12.39 -21.63 1.26
N ALA A 167 -12.23 -20.99 0.10
CA ALA A 167 -13.06 -21.24 -1.07
C ALA A 167 -12.68 -22.58 -1.72
N ILE A 168 -11.39 -22.90 -1.77
CA ILE A 168 -10.89 -24.19 -2.27
C ILE A 168 -11.40 -25.34 -1.38
N GLU A 169 -11.34 -25.18 -0.06
CA GLU A 169 -11.89 -26.14 0.92
C GLU A 169 -13.38 -26.38 0.67
N ALA A 170 -14.16 -25.30 0.50
CA ALA A 170 -15.59 -25.40 0.24
C ALA A 170 -15.90 -26.11 -1.10
N ILE A 171 -15.12 -25.85 -2.15
CA ILE A 171 -15.25 -26.53 -3.46
C ILE A 171 -14.94 -28.02 -3.31
N ARG A 172 -13.85 -28.38 -2.62
CA ARG A 172 -13.46 -29.77 -2.36
C ARG A 172 -14.56 -30.55 -1.63
N LEU A 173 -15.26 -29.91 -0.70
CA LEU A 173 -16.39 -30.50 0.03
C LEU A 173 -17.72 -30.51 -0.76
N GLY A 174 -17.73 -29.99 -1.99
CA GLY A 174 -18.94 -29.86 -2.81
C GLY A 174 -19.93 -28.80 -2.32
N GLN A 175 -19.52 -27.98 -1.35
CA GLN A 175 -20.32 -26.93 -0.70
C GLN A 175 -20.14 -25.56 -1.34
N GLY A 176 -19.04 -25.37 -2.08
CA GLY A 176 -18.63 -24.12 -2.69
C GLY A 176 -18.49 -24.22 -4.21
N ARG A 177 -18.69 -23.09 -4.90
CA ARG A 177 -18.35 -22.90 -6.30
C ARG A 177 -17.71 -21.53 -6.49
N TRP A 178 -16.54 -21.47 -7.11
CA TRP A 178 -15.90 -20.21 -7.50
C TRP A 178 -16.50 -19.75 -8.81
N GLU A 179 -17.25 -18.66 -8.78
CA GLU A 179 -17.95 -18.15 -9.96
C GLU A 179 -17.73 -16.65 -10.12
N PRO A 180 -17.83 -16.14 -11.36
CA PRO A 180 -17.80 -14.71 -11.59
C PRO A 180 -18.95 -14.02 -10.87
N CYS A 181 -18.62 -12.93 -10.17
CA CYS A 181 -19.55 -12.13 -9.42
C CYS A 181 -19.45 -10.66 -9.84
N ASN A 182 -20.53 -9.90 -9.66
CA ASN A 182 -20.59 -8.48 -10.05
C ASN A 182 -20.10 -8.20 -11.49
N ARG A 183 -20.73 -8.86 -12.48
CA ARG A 183 -20.49 -8.60 -13.93
C ARG A 183 -21.08 -7.27 -14.43
N HIS A 184 -21.51 -6.40 -13.52
CA HIS A 184 -21.97 -5.08 -13.91
C HIS A 184 -20.77 -4.32 -14.50
N PRO A 185 -20.96 -3.60 -15.62
CA PRO A 185 -19.93 -2.70 -16.12
C PRO A 185 -19.50 -1.80 -14.97
N CYS A 186 -18.20 -1.77 -14.64
CA CYS A 186 -17.70 -0.64 -13.87
C CYS A 186 -18.02 0.59 -14.71
N PRO A 187 -18.88 1.52 -14.28
CA PRO A 187 -19.38 2.49 -15.23
C PRO A 187 -18.29 3.50 -15.68
N TYR A 188 -17.07 3.45 -15.13
CA TYR A 188 -16.05 4.49 -15.32
C TYR A 188 -14.57 4.06 -15.50
N LEU A 189 -14.09 2.88 -15.07
CA LEU A 189 -12.63 2.63 -15.07
C LEU A 189 -12.09 2.14 -16.43
N LYS A 190 -11.59 3.07 -17.24
CA LYS A 190 -10.74 2.85 -18.40
C LYS A 190 -9.32 3.30 -18.03
N PHE A 191 -8.61 2.49 -17.24
CA PHE A 191 -7.18 2.74 -17.05
C PHE A 191 -6.44 2.82 -18.39
N LEU A 192 -5.38 3.63 -18.42
CA LEU A 192 -4.43 3.66 -19.52
C LEU A 192 -3.83 2.26 -19.67
N LYS A 193 -3.73 1.79 -20.92
CA LYS A 193 -2.95 0.59 -21.23
C LYS A 193 -1.46 0.91 -21.15
N THR A 194 -0.62 -0.12 -21.04
CA THR A 194 0.84 0.03 -20.97
C THR A 194 1.46 0.76 -22.16
N ASP A 195 0.91 0.58 -23.37
CA ASP A 195 1.30 1.33 -24.57
C ASP A 195 0.82 2.80 -24.53
N GLU A 196 -0.40 3.04 -24.02
CA GLU A 196 -0.95 4.37 -23.81
C GLU A 196 -0.12 5.16 -22.77
N GLU A 197 0.34 4.51 -21.71
CA GLU A 197 1.25 5.08 -20.70
C GLU A 197 2.61 5.46 -21.29
N GLN A 198 3.16 4.64 -22.20
CA GLN A 198 4.43 4.94 -22.87
C GLN A 198 4.36 6.22 -23.70
N TYR A 199 3.23 6.49 -24.38
CA TYR A 199 3.05 7.77 -25.09
C TYR A 199 3.08 8.97 -24.16
N LEU A 200 2.49 8.84 -22.96
CA LEU A 200 2.51 9.89 -21.97
C LEU A 200 3.92 10.13 -21.41
N ILE A 201 4.63 9.05 -21.05
CA ILE A 201 6.02 9.12 -20.57
C ILE A 201 6.90 9.78 -21.62
N HIS A 202 6.77 9.37 -22.89
CA HIS A 202 7.51 9.97 -24.00
C HIS A 202 7.23 11.48 -24.12
N ASP A 203 5.96 11.89 -24.10
CA ASP A 203 5.61 13.31 -24.19
C ASP A 203 6.15 14.14 -23.03
N LEU A 204 6.11 13.61 -21.80
CA LEU A 204 6.70 14.23 -20.61
C LEU A 204 8.22 14.35 -20.72
N GLN A 205 8.87 13.36 -21.35
CA GLN A 205 10.30 13.39 -21.60
C GLN A 205 10.70 14.39 -22.69
N VAL A 206 9.89 14.60 -23.72
CA VAL A 206 10.25 15.52 -24.80
C VAL A 206 10.09 16.99 -24.38
N GLN A 207 9.47 17.30 -23.24
CA GLN A 207 9.30 18.68 -22.77
C GLN A 207 10.65 19.36 -22.54
N ARG A 208 10.97 20.34 -23.39
CA ARG A 208 12.05 21.30 -23.14
C ARG A 208 11.48 22.58 -22.57
N PHE A 209 12.26 23.30 -21.76
CA PHE A 209 11.85 24.61 -21.29
C PHE A 209 11.61 25.61 -22.46
N GLU A 210 12.30 25.40 -23.59
CA GLU A 210 12.12 26.20 -24.81
C GLU A 210 10.79 25.94 -25.54
N ASP A 211 10.13 24.79 -25.29
CA ASP A 211 8.84 24.43 -25.91
C ASP A 211 7.68 25.25 -25.30
N ALA A 212 7.93 26.00 -24.22
CA ALA A 212 7.04 27.01 -23.72
C ALA A 212 7.00 28.18 -24.71
N TRP A 213 5.96 28.21 -25.54
CA TRP A 213 5.71 29.30 -26.48
C TRP A 213 5.19 30.55 -25.74
N ALA A 214 6.00 31.08 -24.83
CA ALA A 214 5.89 32.45 -24.41
C ALA A 214 6.35 33.33 -25.59
N TRP A 215 5.97 34.60 -25.59
CA TRP A 215 6.63 35.62 -26.42
C TRP A 215 8.12 35.85 -26.02
N SER A 216 8.74 34.87 -25.37
CA SER A 216 10.15 34.79 -24.97
C SER A 216 10.49 33.31 -24.77
N ALA A 217 11.03 32.67 -25.81
CA ALA A 217 11.43 31.26 -25.83
C ALA A 217 12.23 30.87 -24.57
N GLY A 218 11.64 30.18 -23.60
CA GLY A 218 12.38 29.65 -22.44
C GLY A 218 13.22 30.67 -21.65
N VAL A 219 13.00 31.97 -21.85
CA VAL A 219 13.63 33.05 -21.08
C VAL A 219 12.61 33.45 -20.01
N PRO A 220 13.02 33.60 -18.75
CA PRO A 220 12.13 34.05 -17.70
C PRO A 220 11.47 35.39 -18.05
N ALA A 221 10.20 35.53 -17.66
CA ALA A 221 9.45 36.75 -17.89
C ALA A 221 9.67 37.73 -16.74
N LYS A 222 9.73 39.02 -17.05
CA LYS A 222 9.83 40.05 -16.03
C LYS A 222 8.50 40.25 -15.33
N ARG A 223 8.57 40.92 -14.18
CA ARG A 223 7.36 41.30 -13.45
C ARG A 223 6.45 42.15 -14.36
N TYR A 224 5.16 41.81 -14.38
CA TYR A 224 4.10 42.41 -15.19
C TYR A 224 4.14 42.09 -16.69
N GLU A 225 5.13 41.35 -17.19
CA GLU A 225 5.11 40.91 -18.58
C GLU A 225 4.06 39.79 -18.78
N PRO A 226 3.42 39.75 -19.96
CA PRO A 226 2.48 38.69 -20.27
C PRO A 226 3.20 37.38 -20.59
N VAL A 227 2.69 36.27 -20.06
CA VAL A 227 3.20 34.92 -20.32
C VAL A 227 2.13 34.11 -21.01
N GLN A 228 2.49 33.41 -22.08
CA GLN A 228 1.60 32.52 -22.79
C GLN A 228 2.14 31.10 -22.78
N LEU A 229 1.29 30.15 -22.45
CA LEU A 229 1.58 28.72 -22.43
C LEU A 229 0.69 28.03 -23.46
N ARG A 230 1.23 27.04 -24.17
CA ARG A 230 0.48 26.25 -25.14
C ARG A 230 1.00 24.83 -25.19
N CYS A 231 0.15 23.86 -24.87
CA CYS A 231 0.49 22.45 -25.05
C CYS A 231 0.26 22.05 -26.52
N PRO A 232 1.28 21.57 -27.26
CA PRO A 232 1.12 21.24 -28.68
C PRO A 232 0.05 20.14 -28.91
N PRO A 233 -0.82 20.27 -29.93
CA PRO A 233 -1.78 19.21 -30.27
C PRO A 233 -1.14 17.98 -30.92
N SER A 234 0.12 18.10 -31.38
CA SER A 234 0.89 17.00 -31.98
C SER A 234 1.47 16.01 -30.97
N ARG A 235 1.26 16.21 -29.66
CA ARG A 235 1.73 15.30 -28.60
C ARG A 235 1.13 13.91 -28.79
N LEU A 236 1.93 12.86 -28.64
CA LEU A 236 1.53 11.49 -28.96
C LEU A 236 0.38 11.01 -28.06
N SER A 237 0.42 11.33 -26.77
CA SER A 237 -0.64 11.02 -25.81
C SER A 237 -1.96 11.70 -26.18
N ARG A 238 -1.94 12.94 -26.68
CA ARG A 238 -3.16 13.62 -27.17
C ARG A 238 -3.74 12.88 -28.36
N VAL A 239 -2.94 12.73 -29.42
CA VAL A 239 -3.38 12.13 -30.70
C VAL A 239 -3.79 10.67 -30.53
N ASN A 240 -3.06 9.91 -29.70
CA ASN A 240 -3.24 8.47 -29.60
C ASN A 240 -4.11 7.99 -28.45
N VAL A 241 -4.38 8.83 -27.45
CA VAL A 241 -5.09 8.42 -26.22
C VAL A 241 -6.32 9.29 -25.99
N PHE A 242 -6.13 10.59 -25.74
CA PHE A 242 -7.17 11.45 -25.20
C PHE A 242 -8.09 12.08 -26.26
N ASP A 243 -7.54 12.56 -27.37
CA ASP A 243 -8.32 13.20 -28.45
C ASP A 243 -8.97 12.16 -29.39
N LYS A 244 -8.72 10.86 -29.17
CA LYS A 244 -9.36 9.80 -29.96
C LYS A 244 -10.85 9.69 -29.65
N PRO A 245 -11.73 9.81 -30.65
CA PRO A 245 -13.16 9.64 -30.44
C PRO A 245 -13.47 8.22 -29.97
N GLY A 246 -14.13 8.10 -28.81
CA GLY A 246 -14.67 6.83 -28.29
C GLY A 246 -13.84 6.11 -27.20
N ARG A 247 -12.52 6.37 -27.09
CA ARG A 247 -11.71 5.78 -26.00
C ARG A 247 -12.05 6.45 -24.66
N PHE A 248 -12.08 7.78 -24.60
CA PHE A 248 -12.48 8.52 -23.41
C PHE A 248 -13.57 9.56 -23.72
N PRO A 249 -14.84 9.15 -23.88
CA PRO A 249 -15.91 10.05 -24.33
C PRO A 249 -16.26 11.16 -23.32
N LYS A 250 -15.82 11.03 -22.06
CA LYS A 250 -15.99 12.04 -21.00
C LYS A 250 -14.67 12.73 -20.63
N ALA A 251 -13.58 12.42 -21.34
CA ALA A 251 -12.33 13.12 -21.06
C ALA A 251 -12.50 14.60 -21.40
N HIS A 252 -12.09 15.46 -20.47
CA HIS A 252 -12.06 16.89 -20.70
C HIS A 252 -10.68 17.41 -20.31
N SER A 253 -10.13 18.23 -21.20
CA SER A 253 -8.83 18.85 -20.98
C SER A 253 -8.99 20.13 -20.17
N TYR A 254 -8.08 20.36 -19.24
CA TYR A 254 -7.99 21.64 -18.54
C TYR A 254 -6.58 21.91 -18.03
N TRP A 255 -6.39 23.15 -17.62
CA TRP A 255 -5.18 23.60 -16.98
C TRP A 255 -5.29 23.47 -15.47
N THR A 256 -4.22 23.03 -14.83
CA THR A 256 -4.08 23.07 -13.38
C THR A 256 -2.83 23.82 -12.99
N ARG A 257 -2.82 24.31 -11.75
CA ARG A 257 -1.64 24.90 -11.12
C ARG A 257 -1.34 24.18 -9.84
N SER A 258 -0.13 23.65 -9.74
CA SER A 258 0.36 23.00 -8.54
C SER A 258 0.74 24.06 -7.51
N LEU A 259 -0.14 24.30 -6.54
CA LEU A 259 0.18 25.07 -5.35
C LEU A 259 0.36 24.09 -4.19
N PRO A 260 1.46 24.15 -3.44
CA PRO A 260 1.59 23.36 -2.23
C PRO A 260 0.55 23.85 -1.20
N HIS A 261 -0.32 22.96 -0.74
CA HIS A 261 -1.34 23.32 0.25
C HIS A 261 -1.08 22.66 1.63
N SER A 262 -0.49 21.45 1.66
CA SER A 262 -0.22 20.71 2.91
C SER A 262 0.67 19.48 2.68
N ALA A 263 1.43 19.10 3.71
CA ALA A 263 2.23 17.87 3.80
C ALA A 263 1.46 16.57 3.53
N ASN A 264 0.12 16.58 3.71
CA ASN A 264 -0.73 15.41 3.61
C ASN A 264 -1.38 15.24 2.22
N THR A 265 -1.05 16.11 1.27
CA THR A 265 -1.60 16.04 -0.08
C THR A 265 -0.93 14.90 -0.84
N PRO A 266 -1.67 14.04 -1.58
CA PRO A 266 -1.05 13.00 -2.40
C PRO A 266 -0.03 13.58 -3.38
N SER A 267 1.08 12.87 -3.57
CA SER A 267 2.16 13.22 -4.50
C SER A 267 1.69 13.42 -5.94
N ASP A 268 0.59 12.76 -6.30
CA ASP A 268 0.06 12.67 -7.66
C ASP A 268 -1.06 13.70 -7.91
N ALA A 269 -1.36 14.53 -6.91
CA ALA A 269 -2.48 15.46 -7.00
C ALA A 269 -2.28 16.45 -8.16
N PRO A 270 -3.30 16.65 -9.02
CA PRO A 270 -3.19 17.52 -10.20
C PRO A 270 -3.13 19.01 -9.89
N GLY A 271 -3.26 19.41 -8.62
CA GLY A 271 -3.30 20.82 -8.22
C GLY A 271 -4.68 21.43 -8.43
N PHE A 272 -4.77 22.75 -8.38
CA PHE A 272 -6.03 23.47 -8.52
C PHE A 272 -6.34 23.74 -9.99
N PRO A 273 -7.57 23.49 -10.47
CA PRO A 273 -7.99 23.89 -11.81
C PRO A 273 -7.86 25.40 -12.00
N VAL A 274 -7.27 25.80 -13.12
CA VAL A 274 -7.08 27.21 -13.47
C VAL A 274 -8.31 27.68 -14.24
N HIS A 275 -8.97 28.69 -13.70
CA HIS A 275 -10.14 29.31 -14.30
C HIS A 275 -9.81 30.72 -14.82
N ASN A 276 -10.68 31.22 -15.71
CA ASN A 276 -10.58 32.57 -16.23
C ASN A 276 -10.72 33.61 -15.11
N THR A 277 -9.78 34.54 -15.06
CA THR A 277 -9.74 35.67 -14.13
C THR A 277 -9.37 36.95 -14.89
N LYS A 278 -9.25 38.08 -14.19
CA LYS A 278 -8.79 39.34 -14.82
C LYS A 278 -7.35 39.23 -15.35
N THR A 279 -6.52 38.43 -14.69
CA THR A 279 -5.09 38.25 -14.99
C THR A 279 -4.80 37.00 -15.80
N ILE A 280 -5.61 35.95 -15.71
CA ILE A 280 -5.40 34.68 -16.42
C ILE A 280 -6.57 34.40 -17.37
N LEU A 281 -6.26 34.08 -18.61
CA LEU A 281 -7.20 33.68 -19.65
C LEU A 281 -6.85 32.28 -20.17
N VAL A 282 -7.80 31.36 -20.12
CA VAL A 282 -7.70 29.98 -20.57
C VAL A 282 -8.61 29.78 -21.78
N GLU A 283 -8.03 29.33 -22.88
CA GLU A 283 -8.68 29.08 -24.17
C GLU A 283 -8.26 27.68 -24.65
N GLY A 284 -8.93 26.64 -24.15
CA GLY A 284 -8.61 25.24 -24.49
C GLY A 284 -7.18 24.86 -24.06
N ASP A 285 -6.32 24.55 -25.03
CA ASP A 285 -4.92 24.18 -24.81
C ASP A 285 -3.94 25.37 -24.74
N ARG A 286 -4.48 26.60 -24.69
CA ARG A 286 -3.73 27.84 -24.52
C ARG A 286 -4.09 28.51 -23.18
N LEU A 287 -3.08 28.96 -22.45
CA LEU A 287 -3.22 29.75 -21.23
C LEU A 287 -2.41 31.03 -21.38
N THR A 288 -3.02 32.18 -21.07
CA THR A 288 -2.39 33.50 -21.13
C THR A 288 -2.48 34.17 -19.78
N ILE A 289 -1.33 34.43 -19.16
CA ILE A 289 -1.17 35.29 -17.99
C ILE A 289 -0.91 36.69 -18.53
N ARG A 290 -1.86 37.62 -18.39
CA ARG A 290 -1.77 38.99 -18.94
C ARG A 290 -0.72 39.85 -18.25
N SER A 291 -0.43 39.56 -16.99
CA SER A 291 0.52 40.30 -16.16
C SER A 291 1.08 39.35 -15.12
N LEU A 292 2.38 39.04 -15.22
CA LEU A 292 3.04 38.14 -14.28
C LEU A 292 3.27 38.83 -12.92
N ILE A 293 2.47 38.44 -11.94
CA ILE A 293 2.58 38.83 -10.53
C ILE A 293 3.08 37.64 -9.70
N PRO A 294 3.65 37.84 -8.50
CA PRO A 294 4.13 36.75 -7.65
C PRO A 294 3.06 35.68 -7.39
N GLU A 295 1.80 36.08 -7.26
CA GLU A 295 0.68 35.16 -7.05
C GLU A 295 0.33 34.35 -8.30
N ALA A 296 0.96 34.58 -9.45
CA ALA A 296 0.76 33.83 -10.69
C ALA A 296 1.92 32.88 -11.01
N THR A 297 2.99 32.84 -10.20
CA THR A 297 4.14 31.93 -10.39
C THR A 297 3.83 30.49 -9.96
N GLY A 298 4.58 29.51 -10.45
CA GLY A 298 4.44 28.11 -10.09
C GLY A 298 4.36 27.20 -11.30
N VAL A 299 3.95 25.96 -11.08
CA VAL A 299 3.94 24.93 -12.12
C VAL A 299 2.54 24.79 -12.68
N TYR A 300 2.40 25.10 -13.96
CA TYR A 300 1.17 24.94 -14.72
C TYR A 300 1.22 23.62 -15.48
N ARG A 301 0.12 22.88 -15.45
CA ARG A 301 -0.01 21.59 -16.13
C ARG A 301 -1.22 21.61 -17.04
N PHE A 302 -1.05 21.10 -18.24
CA PHE A 302 -2.14 20.81 -19.14
C PHE A 302 -2.29 19.30 -19.26
N GLY A 303 -3.52 18.84 -19.11
CA GLY A 303 -3.81 17.43 -19.05
C GLY A 303 -5.27 17.13 -19.27
N TYR A 304 -5.62 15.85 -19.16
CA TYR A 304 -6.98 15.36 -19.33
C TYR A 304 -7.42 14.67 -18.05
N GLU A 305 -8.60 15.04 -17.57
CA GLU A 305 -9.34 14.22 -16.64
C GLU A 305 -10.26 13.29 -17.42
N TYR A 306 -9.97 12.00 -17.36
CA TYR A 306 -10.67 10.98 -18.13
C TYR A 306 -11.59 10.10 -17.27
N GLU A 307 -11.47 10.23 -15.95
CA GLU A 307 -12.33 9.66 -14.92
C GLU A 307 -12.43 10.62 -13.74
N PRO A 308 -13.53 10.59 -12.96
CA PRO A 308 -13.64 11.44 -11.77
C PRO A 308 -12.45 11.23 -10.83
N GLY A 309 -11.61 12.25 -10.69
CA GLY A 309 -10.45 12.22 -9.80
C GLY A 309 -9.14 11.71 -10.39
N TYR A 310 -9.09 11.32 -11.66
CA TYR A 310 -7.84 10.94 -12.36
C TYR A 310 -7.49 11.95 -13.44
N PHE A 311 -6.39 12.67 -13.23
CA PHE A 311 -5.87 13.67 -14.17
C PHE A 311 -4.47 13.30 -14.64
N GLU A 312 -4.29 13.28 -15.96
CA GLU A 312 -3.01 12.92 -16.57
C GLU A 312 -2.35 14.10 -17.24
N THR A 313 -1.11 14.36 -16.82
CA THR A 313 -0.35 15.51 -17.31
C THR A 313 0.27 15.18 -18.66
N VAL A 314 -0.09 15.98 -19.68
CA VAL A 314 0.46 15.87 -21.03
C VAL A 314 1.61 16.86 -21.22
N CYS A 315 1.42 18.09 -20.75
CA CYS A 315 2.42 19.15 -20.77
C CYS A 315 2.51 19.82 -19.40
N PHE A 316 3.69 20.31 -19.04
CA PHE A 316 3.89 21.11 -17.85
C PHE A 316 4.84 22.27 -18.15
N TYR A 317 4.70 23.36 -17.40
CA TYR A 317 5.47 24.58 -17.56
C TYR A 317 5.77 25.18 -16.19
N THR A 318 7.02 25.56 -15.97
CA THR A 318 7.43 26.33 -14.78
C THR A 318 7.35 27.81 -15.12
N VAL A 319 6.62 28.58 -14.32
CA VAL A 319 6.46 30.02 -14.49
C VAL A 319 7.02 30.72 -13.25
N TYR A 320 8.07 31.50 -13.42
CA TYR A 320 8.73 32.26 -12.35
C TYR A 320 9.10 33.66 -12.85
N ILE A 321 9.46 34.56 -11.91
CA ILE A 321 9.85 35.94 -12.20
C ILE A 321 11.38 36.01 -12.13
N GLU A 322 12.07 36.49 -13.18
CA GLU A 322 13.55 36.58 -13.16
C GLU A 322 14.07 37.59 -12.14
N ASP A 323 13.56 38.83 -12.22
CA ASP A 323 14.16 39.99 -11.55
C ASP A 323 13.51 40.25 -10.18
N SER A 324 13.18 39.19 -9.45
CA SER A 324 12.61 39.38 -8.11
C SER A 324 13.73 39.78 -7.13
N ILE A 325 13.56 40.92 -6.45
CA ILE A 325 14.54 41.41 -5.47
C ILE A 325 14.06 41.08 -4.07
N TRP A 326 14.88 40.38 -3.30
CA TRP A 326 14.63 40.04 -1.91
C TRP A 326 15.52 40.89 -1.00
N ASN A 327 14.90 41.84 -0.31
CA ASN A 327 15.59 42.73 0.60
C ASN A 327 15.54 42.17 2.03
N LEU A 328 16.70 41.89 2.61
CA LEU A 328 16.83 41.41 3.97
C LEU A 328 17.60 42.39 4.85
N LEU A 329 17.27 42.39 6.14
CA LEU A 329 18.02 43.17 7.13
C LEU A 329 19.27 42.40 7.54
N TYR A 330 20.33 43.13 7.88
CA TYR A 330 21.55 42.53 8.40
C TYR A 330 21.25 41.62 9.61
N GLY A 331 21.74 40.38 9.57
CA GLY A 331 21.59 39.40 10.63
C GLY A 331 20.21 38.73 10.71
N SER A 332 19.31 38.99 9.75
CA SER A 332 18.03 38.27 9.69
C SER A 332 18.23 36.80 9.32
N THR A 333 17.33 35.95 9.82
CA THR A 333 17.23 34.55 9.43
C THR A 333 16.28 34.43 8.23
N PHE A 334 16.65 33.66 7.20
CA PHE A 334 15.75 33.37 6.08
C PHE A 334 15.91 31.94 5.59
N ASP A 335 14.88 31.44 4.91
CA ASP A 335 14.82 30.06 4.43
C ASP A 335 14.85 30.08 2.89
N LEU A 336 15.76 29.30 2.31
CA LEU A 336 15.81 28.99 0.89
C LEU A 336 15.02 27.71 0.66
N THR A 337 14.06 27.75 -0.25
CA THR A 337 13.22 26.59 -0.60
C THR A 337 13.18 26.43 -2.10
N CYS A 338 13.82 25.39 -2.63
CA CYS A 338 13.77 25.09 -4.05
C CYS A 338 12.55 24.22 -4.34
N ASN A 339 11.53 24.80 -4.99
CA ASN A 339 10.21 24.19 -5.08
C ASN A 339 10.09 23.21 -6.26
N ALA A 340 10.38 21.93 -6.00
CA ALA A 340 10.10 20.81 -6.91
C ALA A 340 8.64 20.30 -6.84
N LEU A 341 7.83 20.80 -5.89
CA LEU A 341 6.54 20.21 -5.48
C LEU A 341 5.52 20.16 -6.61
N GLY A 342 5.56 21.13 -7.52
CA GLY A 342 4.64 21.18 -8.64
C GLY A 342 4.96 20.23 -9.79
N LEU A 343 6.19 19.72 -9.83
CA LEU A 343 6.70 18.79 -10.84
C LEU A 343 6.62 17.35 -10.37
N TRP A 344 6.39 17.11 -9.08
CA TRP A 344 6.47 15.79 -8.46
C TRP A 344 5.66 14.65 -9.13
N PRO A 345 4.37 14.84 -9.48
CA PRO A 345 3.60 13.86 -10.27
C PRO A 345 4.25 13.51 -11.62
N VAL A 346 4.95 14.48 -12.21
CA VAL A 346 5.67 14.31 -13.48
C VAL A 346 6.96 13.53 -13.26
N LEU A 347 7.71 13.84 -12.19
CA LEU A 347 8.96 13.17 -11.84
C LEU A 347 8.73 11.67 -11.63
N GLN A 348 7.76 11.30 -10.79
CA GLN A 348 7.42 9.92 -10.47
C GLN A 348 7.02 9.12 -11.72
N LYS A 349 6.21 9.72 -12.59
CA LYS A 349 5.72 9.04 -13.79
C LYS A 349 6.79 8.90 -14.87
N SER A 350 7.66 9.89 -15.01
CA SER A 350 8.72 9.85 -16.03
C SER A 350 9.73 8.73 -15.77
N GLY A 351 9.96 8.35 -14.50
CA GLY A 351 10.65 7.14 -14.04
C GLY A 351 12.10 6.91 -14.53
N LEU A 352 12.58 7.74 -15.44
CA LEU A 352 13.81 7.58 -16.19
C LEU A 352 14.68 8.81 -15.93
N GLY A 353 15.76 8.58 -15.19
CA GLY A 353 16.82 9.54 -14.92
C GLY A 353 17.03 9.87 -13.45
N SER A 354 18.26 10.26 -13.11
CA SER A 354 18.62 10.77 -11.78
C SER A 354 18.21 12.23 -11.70
N TRP A 355 17.17 12.49 -10.91
CA TRP A 355 16.71 13.85 -10.66
C TRP A 355 17.43 14.41 -9.45
N SER A 356 17.93 15.63 -9.57
CA SER A 356 18.52 16.39 -8.48
C SER A 356 18.00 17.81 -8.49
N THR A 357 18.06 18.43 -7.32
CA THR A 357 17.74 19.84 -7.13
C THR A 357 18.91 20.51 -6.44
N TYR A 358 19.24 21.71 -6.88
CA TYR A 358 20.31 22.51 -6.29
C TYR A 358 20.05 24.00 -6.47
N TRP A 359 20.70 24.81 -5.62
CA TRP A 359 20.83 26.24 -5.85
C TRP A 359 22.14 26.54 -6.58
N GLU A 360 22.04 27.16 -7.74
CA GLU A 360 23.15 27.84 -8.38
C GLU A 360 23.21 29.28 -7.84
N VAL A 361 24.35 29.67 -7.28
CA VAL A 361 24.52 30.97 -6.60
C VAL A 361 25.67 31.74 -7.25
N LYS A 362 25.38 32.96 -7.71
CA LYS A 362 26.35 33.89 -8.29
C LYS A 362 26.44 35.13 -7.40
N LEU A 363 27.46 35.19 -6.55
CA LEU A 363 27.65 36.27 -5.59
C LEU A 363 28.18 37.54 -6.26
N ASP A 364 27.69 38.70 -5.84
CA ASP A 364 28.09 40.00 -6.40
C ASP A 364 29.59 40.28 -6.20
N SER A 365 30.20 39.75 -5.13
CA SER A 365 31.63 39.90 -4.84
C SER A 365 32.54 39.03 -5.72
N GLU A 366 31.99 38.01 -6.40
CA GLU A 366 32.75 37.09 -7.25
C GLU A 366 32.66 37.48 -8.74
N LEU A 367 31.82 38.46 -9.11
CA LEU A 367 31.65 38.93 -10.48
C LEU A 367 32.88 39.65 -11.07
N GLU A 368 33.90 39.94 -10.26
CA GLU A 368 35.15 40.55 -10.72
C GLU A 368 36.18 39.52 -11.23
N ASP A 369 36.04 38.22 -10.94
CA ASP A 369 36.93 37.16 -11.41
C ASP A 369 36.13 36.05 -12.14
N SER A 370 36.65 35.64 -13.30
CA SER A 370 36.05 34.72 -14.29
C SER A 370 35.34 33.47 -13.73
N GLU A 371 34.18 33.15 -14.34
CA GLU A 371 33.52 31.81 -14.37
C GLU A 371 33.76 30.89 -13.17
N SER A 372 33.36 31.30 -11.96
CA SER A 372 33.09 30.34 -10.89
C SER A 372 31.62 29.92 -10.93
N GLU A 373 31.32 28.84 -11.66
CA GLU A 373 30.07 28.08 -11.44
C GLU A 373 30.13 27.43 -10.06
N SER A 374 29.79 28.21 -9.03
CA SER A 374 29.72 27.70 -7.67
C SER A 374 28.35 27.03 -7.48
N HIS A 375 28.30 25.71 -7.73
CA HIS A 375 27.18 24.87 -7.33
C HIS A 375 27.11 24.86 -5.80
N TRP A 376 26.20 25.64 -5.22
CA TRP A 376 26.04 25.71 -3.77
C TRP A 376 24.91 24.79 -3.35
N TRP A 377 25.31 23.60 -2.90
CA TRP A 377 24.48 22.59 -2.24
C TRP A 377 23.59 21.78 -3.18
N TYR A 378 23.56 20.45 -2.97
CA TYR A 378 23.02 19.46 -3.89
C TYR A 378 22.14 18.48 -3.12
N THR A 379 20.90 18.30 -3.56
CA THR A 379 20.00 17.28 -3.03
C THR A 379 19.58 16.35 -4.17
N GLU A 380 19.90 15.06 -4.05
CA GLU A 380 19.44 14.03 -4.98
C GLU A 380 17.96 13.73 -4.68
N LEU A 381 17.06 14.05 -5.61
CA LEU A 381 15.61 13.89 -5.45
C LEU A 381 15.15 12.48 -5.78
N MET A 382 15.77 11.86 -6.79
CA MET A 382 15.51 10.49 -7.20
C MET A 382 16.83 9.83 -7.61
N LYS A 383 17.24 8.81 -6.86
CA LYS A 383 18.30 7.88 -7.25
C LYS A 383 17.68 6.51 -7.50
N GLN A 384 17.90 5.94 -8.68
CA GLN A 384 17.55 4.55 -8.91
C GLN A 384 18.58 3.67 -8.20
N TYR A 385 18.27 3.22 -6.97
CA TYR A 385 19.15 2.31 -6.26
C TYR A 385 19.18 0.95 -6.95
N SER A 386 20.38 0.43 -7.22
CA SER A 386 20.52 -0.95 -7.65
C SER A 386 20.03 -1.91 -6.55
N LYS A 387 19.59 -3.12 -6.92
CA LYS A 387 19.21 -4.18 -5.95
C LYS A 387 20.32 -4.43 -4.92
N GLU A 388 21.57 -4.22 -5.32
CA GLU A 388 22.78 -4.41 -4.52
C GLU A 388 23.03 -3.26 -3.53
N GLU A 389 22.62 -2.03 -3.85
CA GLU A 389 22.69 -0.88 -2.94
C GLU A 389 21.55 -0.88 -1.91
N LEU A 390 20.34 -1.30 -2.32
CA LEU A 390 19.21 -1.53 -1.40
C LEU A 390 19.54 -2.56 -0.33
N ALA A 391 20.27 -3.63 -0.70
CA ALA A 391 20.74 -4.65 0.23
C ALA A 391 21.80 -4.13 1.23
N LYS A 392 22.57 -3.09 0.88
CA LYS A 392 23.58 -2.48 1.75
C LYS A 392 23.00 -1.46 2.75
N LEU A 393 21.81 -0.92 2.48
CA LEU A 393 21.16 0.11 3.29
C LEU A 393 20.41 -0.45 4.53
N ASN A 394 20.43 -1.77 4.78
CA ASN A 394 19.80 -2.40 5.95
C ASN A 394 18.35 -1.97 6.21
N LEU A 395 17.60 -1.62 5.16
CA LEU A 395 16.14 -1.62 5.20
C LEU A 395 15.71 -3.08 5.11
N SER A 396 15.46 -3.69 6.27
CA SER A 396 15.04 -5.08 6.37
C SER A 396 13.70 -5.29 5.65
N THR A 397 13.76 -5.75 4.41
CA THR A 397 12.63 -6.39 3.73
C THR A 397 12.44 -7.77 4.35
N THR A 398 11.63 -7.84 5.40
CA THR A 398 10.91 -9.08 5.74
C THR A 398 9.50 -8.94 5.20
N GLY A 399 9.28 -9.45 3.98
CA GLY A 399 7.96 -9.50 3.35
C GLY A 399 8.07 -9.46 1.83
N ASP A 400 7.91 -10.62 1.22
CA ASP A 400 8.03 -10.95 -0.20
C ASP A 400 7.11 -10.09 -1.08
N ASP A 401 7.69 -9.19 -1.89
CA ASP A 401 6.97 -8.43 -2.91
C ASP A 401 7.66 -8.63 -4.27
N ARG A 402 7.04 -9.48 -5.10
CA ARG A 402 7.28 -9.53 -6.54
C ARG A 402 6.37 -8.51 -7.22
N ARG A 403 6.67 -7.25 -6.99
CA ARG A 403 6.55 -6.18 -7.98
C ARG A 403 7.87 -5.46 -8.02
N GLY A 404 8.41 -5.27 -9.22
CA GLY A 404 9.46 -4.28 -9.42
C GLY A 404 8.87 -2.89 -9.26
N GLU A 405 8.49 -2.52 -8.04
CA GLU A 405 8.21 -1.14 -7.66
C GLU A 405 9.52 -0.58 -7.10
N GLN A 406 10.37 -0.15 -8.03
CA GLN A 406 11.43 0.78 -7.72
C GLN A 406 10.79 2.07 -7.20
N GLY A 407 11.24 2.52 -6.04
CA GLY A 407 10.88 3.81 -5.49
C GLY A 407 10.50 3.66 -4.03
N THR A 408 11.45 3.90 -3.14
CA THR A 408 11.11 4.40 -1.80
C THR A 408 10.14 5.56 -1.99
N GLY A 409 8.94 5.46 -1.40
CA GLY A 409 7.93 6.52 -1.44
C GLY A 409 8.51 7.80 -0.85
N LEU A 410 8.99 8.65 -1.73
CA LEU A 410 9.46 9.99 -1.43
C LEU A 410 8.25 10.86 -1.08
N THR A 411 8.43 11.74 -0.10
CA THR A 411 7.33 12.54 0.48
C THR A 411 7.29 13.92 -0.17
N LEU A 412 6.19 14.65 0.03
CA LEU A 412 5.97 16.02 -0.44
C LEU A 412 7.00 17.06 0.09
N TRP A 413 8.09 16.62 0.73
CA TRP A 413 9.16 17.45 1.30
C TRP A 413 10.55 17.09 0.80
N ASP A 414 10.66 16.22 -0.21
CA ASP A 414 11.92 16.04 -0.94
C ASP A 414 12.12 17.28 -1.85
N THR A 415 12.41 18.38 -1.20
CA THR A 415 12.71 19.72 -1.70
C THR A 415 13.93 20.20 -0.94
N GLU A 416 14.87 20.86 -1.61
CA GLU A 416 16.00 21.44 -0.90
C GLU A 416 15.52 22.61 -0.05
N TYR A 417 15.51 22.40 1.26
CA TYR A 417 15.24 23.41 2.27
C TYR A 417 16.52 23.75 3.01
N ARG A 418 16.86 25.03 3.08
CA ARG A 418 18.01 25.50 3.85
C ARG A 418 17.71 26.78 4.60
N ARG A 419 17.89 26.73 5.93
CA ARG A 419 17.80 27.90 6.80
C ARG A 419 19.17 28.58 6.92
N ILE A 420 19.23 29.87 6.62
CA ILE A 420 20.39 30.74 6.84
C ILE A 420 20.11 31.61 8.06
N TYR A 421 20.93 31.47 9.09
CA TYR A 421 20.67 32.11 10.39
C TYR A 421 21.18 33.56 10.49
N GLN A 422 22.11 33.97 9.64
CA GLN A 422 22.69 35.31 9.66
C GLN A 422 22.92 35.81 8.24
N ALA A 423 22.02 36.67 7.75
CA ALA A 423 22.20 37.36 6.48
C ALA A 423 23.33 38.40 6.60
N THR A 424 24.38 38.26 5.80
CA THR A 424 25.49 39.23 5.68
C THR A 424 25.56 39.81 4.27
N PRO A 425 26.11 41.02 4.05
CA PRO A 425 26.23 41.62 2.71
C PRO A 425 27.07 40.80 1.72
N SER A 426 27.89 39.87 2.20
CA SER A 426 28.64 38.91 1.37
C SER A 426 27.75 37.85 0.69
N LEU A 427 26.49 37.73 1.11
CA LEU A 427 25.50 36.85 0.49
C LEU A 427 24.72 37.55 -0.62
N ASN A 428 25.04 38.81 -0.95
CA ASN A 428 24.41 39.51 -2.06
C ASN A 428 24.79 38.82 -3.37
N GLY A 429 23.81 38.57 -4.22
CA GLY A 429 24.00 37.82 -5.45
C GLY A 429 22.71 37.29 -6.05
N ARG A 430 22.85 36.61 -7.19
CA ARG A 430 21.77 35.92 -7.90
C ARG A 430 21.67 34.48 -7.42
N TYR A 431 20.47 34.07 -7.04
CA TYR A 431 20.14 32.70 -6.64
C TYR A 431 19.18 32.11 -7.68
N THR A 432 19.54 30.96 -8.25
CA THR A 432 18.73 30.20 -9.22
C THR A 432 18.50 28.79 -8.71
N CYS A 433 17.23 28.41 -8.59
CA CYS A 433 16.84 27.07 -8.16
C CYS A 433 16.65 26.19 -9.40
N VAL A 434 17.52 25.19 -9.53
CA VAL A 434 17.66 24.34 -10.71
C VAL A 434 17.24 22.92 -10.37
N LEU A 435 16.31 22.39 -11.16
CA LEU A 435 15.96 20.99 -11.21
C LEU A 435 16.68 20.35 -12.39
N PHE A 436 17.55 19.39 -12.10
CA PHE A 436 18.35 18.70 -13.10
C PHE A 436 17.91 17.25 -13.22
N ASN A 437 17.78 16.76 -14.45
CA ASN A 437 17.54 15.35 -14.74
C ASN A 437 18.64 14.79 -15.65
N ALA A 438 19.36 13.79 -15.17
CA ALA A 438 20.26 12.97 -15.96
C ALA A 438 19.55 11.67 -16.39
N VAL A 439 19.03 11.64 -17.62
CA VAL A 439 18.38 10.45 -18.18
C VAL A 439 19.42 9.46 -18.75
N ASN A 440 20.49 9.99 -19.34
CA ASN A 440 21.71 9.31 -19.85
C ASN A 440 22.80 10.40 -20.02
N ASP A 441 24.10 10.06 -20.06
CA ASP A 441 25.24 11.02 -20.21
C ASP A 441 25.15 12.01 -21.40
N THR A 442 24.18 11.81 -22.30
CA THR A 442 23.93 12.61 -23.52
C THR A 442 22.69 13.51 -23.45
N TYR A 443 21.75 13.26 -22.54
CA TYR A 443 20.49 13.99 -22.45
C TYR A 443 20.24 14.46 -21.02
N ASN A 444 20.91 15.56 -20.69
CA ASN A 444 20.69 16.30 -19.45
C ASN A 444 19.60 17.35 -19.67
N ARG A 445 18.69 17.46 -18.71
CA ARG A 445 17.61 18.47 -18.76
C ARG A 445 17.67 19.34 -17.52
N THR A 446 17.51 20.63 -17.71
CA THR A 446 17.47 21.61 -16.62
C THR A 446 16.15 22.37 -16.65
N PHE A 447 15.55 22.51 -15.49
CA PHE A 447 14.32 23.27 -15.28
C PHE A 447 14.58 24.28 -14.17
N ILE A 448 14.29 25.55 -14.43
CA ILE A 448 14.38 26.59 -13.42
C ILE A 448 12.98 26.79 -12.83
N THR A 449 12.87 26.69 -11.52
CA THR A 449 11.59 26.85 -10.81
C THR A 449 11.51 28.16 -10.03
N ASP A 450 12.66 28.76 -9.69
CA ASP A 450 12.72 30.05 -9.02
C ASP A 450 14.04 30.78 -9.30
N SER A 451 13.99 32.11 -9.29
CA SER A 451 15.17 32.97 -9.41
C SER A 451 14.94 34.31 -8.72
N PHE A 452 15.93 34.77 -7.96
CA PHE A 452 15.88 36.07 -7.30
C PHE A 452 17.26 36.65 -7.04
N GLN A 453 17.32 37.98 -6.91
CA GLN A 453 18.50 38.72 -6.44
C GLN A 453 18.35 38.99 -4.94
N LEU A 454 19.31 38.50 -4.15
CA LEU A 454 19.36 38.76 -2.72
C LEU A 454 20.11 40.07 -2.45
N SER A 455 19.49 40.97 -1.68
CA SER A 455 20.13 42.20 -1.20
C SER A 455 20.00 42.31 0.32
N VAL A 456 21.12 42.18 1.01
CA VAL A 456 21.21 42.32 2.47
C VAL A 456 21.69 43.73 2.81
N GLY A 457 20.89 44.44 3.62
CA GLY A 457 21.21 45.77 4.10
C GLY A 457 22.47 45.80 4.98
N GLN A 458 23.07 46.99 5.10
CA GLN A 458 24.23 47.22 5.97
C GLN A 458 23.82 47.17 7.47
N PRO A 459 24.74 46.79 8.39
CA PRO A 459 24.45 46.78 9.82
C PRO A 459 24.11 48.20 10.32
N THR A 460 22.94 48.37 10.92
CA THR A 460 22.39 49.67 11.31
C THR A 460 22.97 50.24 12.61
N SER A 461 23.79 49.47 13.35
CA SER A 461 24.35 49.88 14.64
C SER A 461 25.87 49.66 14.71
N ILE A 462 26.59 50.71 15.14
CA ILE A 462 28.03 50.67 15.42
C ILE A 462 28.37 49.55 16.42
N GLY A 463 27.50 49.30 17.40
CA GLY A 463 27.70 48.22 18.38
C GLY A 463 27.62 46.80 17.79
N VAL A 464 26.97 46.64 16.63
CA VAL A 464 26.92 45.38 15.88
C VAL A 464 28.20 45.22 15.03
N LEU A 465 28.66 46.31 14.41
CA LEU A 465 29.94 46.35 13.70
C LEU A 465 31.13 46.02 14.62
N ILE A 466 31.16 46.62 15.82
CA ILE A 466 32.22 46.36 16.81
C ILE A 466 32.15 44.90 17.28
N ARG A 467 30.97 44.35 17.54
CA ARG A 467 30.84 42.92 17.92
C ARG A 467 31.29 41.98 16.82
N ALA A 468 30.87 42.20 15.57
CA ALA A 468 31.30 41.39 14.43
C ALA A 468 32.83 41.48 14.20
N TRP A 469 33.39 42.68 14.31
CA TRP A 469 34.83 42.91 14.22
C TRP A 469 35.60 42.22 15.36
N CYS A 470 35.12 42.32 16.61
CA CYS A 470 35.71 41.65 17.77
C CYS A 470 35.67 40.12 17.65
N VAL A 471 34.61 39.55 17.09
CA VAL A 471 34.53 38.09 16.84
C VAL A 471 35.51 37.67 15.75
N ARG A 472 35.58 38.41 14.64
CA ARG A 472 36.49 38.12 13.51
C ARG A 472 37.96 38.28 13.90
N ASN A 473 38.28 39.26 14.75
CA ASN A 473 39.64 39.58 15.21
C ASN A 473 39.92 39.12 16.64
N LYS A 474 39.18 38.14 17.17
CA LYS A 474 39.31 37.68 18.56
C LYS A 474 40.76 37.30 18.92
N TRP A 475 41.46 36.62 18.01
CA TRP A 475 42.85 36.23 18.21
C TRP A 475 43.82 37.41 18.22
N ASN A 476 43.60 38.41 17.37
CA ASN A 476 44.42 39.63 17.34
C ASN A 476 44.21 40.48 18.61
N LEU A 477 42.99 40.55 19.14
CA LEU A 477 42.68 41.21 20.41
C LEU A 477 43.32 40.51 21.61
N VAL A 478 43.27 39.18 21.64
CA VAL A 478 43.97 38.39 22.67
C VAL A 478 45.48 38.59 22.59
N ALA A 479 46.06 38.59 21.38
CA ALA A 479 47.48 38.86 21.19
C ALA A 479 47.89 40.26 21.69
N LEU A 480 47.11 41.30 21.37
CA LEU A 480 47.38 42.66 21.85
C LEU A 480 47.29 42.77 23.38
N LEU A 481 46.33 42.10 24.01
CA LEU A 481 46.22 42.05 25.48
C LEU A 481 47.44 41.35 26.10
N VAL A 482 47.88 40.22 25.52
CA VAL A 482 49.08 39.53 25.99
C VAL A 482 50.32 40.41 25.82
N ILE A 483 50.47 41.09 24.69
CA ILE A 483 51.58 42.04 24.45
C ILE A 483 51.53 43.19 25.48
N GLY A 484 50.35 43.73 25.75
CA GLY A 484 50.18 44.79 26.76
C GLY A 484 50.53 44.35 28.18
N VAL A 485 50.15 43.12 28.57
CA VAL A 485 50.53 42.53 29.86
C VAL A 485 52.03 42.25 29.93
N LEU A 486 52.63 41.73 28.85
CA LEU A 486 54.08 41.53 28.79
C LEU A 486 54.84 42.85 28.89
N ALA A 487 54.40 43.89 28.18
CA ALA A 487 55.01 45.21 28.23
C ALA A 487 54.92 45.85 29.62
N SER A 488 53.79 45.69 30.33
CA SER A 488 53.62 46.20 31.69
C SER A 488 54.50 45.44 32.70
N VAL A 489 54.60 44.11 32.57
CA VAL A 489 55.52 43.28 33.38
C VAL A 489 56.97 43.65 33.12
N ILE A 490 57.38 43.82 31.86
CA ILE A 490 58.74 44.24 31.50
C ILE A 490 59.04 45.62 32.07
N SER A 491 58.13 46.59 31.91
CA SER A 491 58.28 47.93 32.49
C SER A 491 58.39 47.88 34.02
N GLY A 492 57.56 47.08 34.69
CA GLY A 492 57.64 46.83 36.13
C GLY A 492 58.98 46.22 36.55
N CYS A 493 59.49 45.22 35.82
CA CYS A 493 60.82 44.64 36.04
C CYS A 493 61.94 45.67 35.80
N CYS A 494 61.83 46.51 34.78
CA CYS A 494 62.80 47.58 34.50
C CYS A 494 62.81 48.63 35.62
N LEU A 495 61.64 49.06 36.11
CA LEU A 495 61.51 49.97 37.24
C LEU A 495 62.07 49.35 38.53
N TRP A 496 61.76 48.07 38.79
CA TRP A 496 62.30 47.34 39.94
C TRP A 496 63.82 47.21 39.88
N ARG A 497 64.38 46.90 38.70
CA ARG A 497 65.83 46.80 38.49
C ARG A 497 66.52 48.17 38.62
N ARG A 498 65.88 49.24 38.16
CA ARG A 498 66.37 50.62 38.35
C ARG A 498 66.34 51.02 39.82
N ALA A 499 65.29 50.66 40.56
CA ALA A 499 65.21 50.86 42.01
C ALA A 499 66.31 50.10 42.75
N GLN A 500 66.59 48.84 42.38
CA GLN A 500 67.72 48.08 42.95
C GLN A 500 69.07 48.73 42.65
N ASN A 501 69.29 49.22 41.44
CA ASN A 501 70.54 49.90 41.09
C ASN A 501 70.72 51.22 41.87
N ILE A 502 69.65 51.99 42.06
CA ILE A 502 69.69 53.20 42.89
C ILE A 502 70.00 52.84 44.35
N ALA A 503 69.36 51.80 44.90
CA ALA A 503 69.65 51.32 46.24
C ALA A 503 71.12 50.86 46.39
N ARG A 504 71.69 50.18 45.40
CA ARG A 504 73.12 49.81 45.40
C ARG A 504 74.04 51.02 45.30
N LEU A 505 73.69 52.03 44.50
CA LEU A 505 74.46 53.27 44.40
C LEU A 505 74.41 54.07 45.70
N GLU A 506 73.30 54.07 46.43
CA GLU A 506 73.23 54.68 47.76
C GLU A 506 74.08 53.95 48.79
N VAL A 507 74.13 52.61 48.74
CA VAL A 507 75.02 51.80 49.58
C VAL A 507 76.48 52.11 49.24
N PHE A 508 76.85 52.11 47.96
CA PHE A 508 78.20 52.46 47.50
C PHE A 508 78.57 53.90 47.87
N ALA A 509 77.65 54.86 47.74
CA ALA A 509 77.86 56.25 48.14
C ALA A 509 77.98 56.42 49.68
N LYS A 510 77.35 55.54 50.48
CA LYS A 510 77.59 55.48 51.93
C LYS A 510 78.96 54.90 52.26
N GLU A 511 79.42 53.89 51.53
CA GLU A 511 80.76 53.30 51.69
C GLU A 511 81.86 54.28 51.27
N VAL A 512 81.73 54.97 50.13
CA VAL A 512 82.67 56.02 49.70
C VAL A 512 82.72 57.17 50.71
N ARG A 513 81.59 57.57 51.32
CA ARG A 513 81.57 58.57 52.41
C ARG A 513 82.21 58.07 53.71
N ARG A 514 82.25 56.76 53.98
CA ARG A 514 83.03 56.18 55.08
C ARG A 514 84.53 56.18 54.75
N ALA A 515 84.90 55.74 53.54
CA ALA A 515 86.30 55.75 53.10
C ALA A 515 86.90 57.16 53.11
N ARG A 516 86.16 58.18 52.64
CA ARG A 516 86.62 59.57 52.65
C ARG A 516 86.75 60.16 54.06
N ARG A 517 85.92 59.72 55.01
CA ARG A 517 86.09 60.07 56.43
C ARG A 517 87.34 59.41 57.02
N ASN A 518 87.61 58.15 56.67
CA ASN A 518 88.82 57.46 57.14
C ASN A 518 90.10 58.07 56.55
N ILE A 519 90.09 58.51 55.28
CA ILE A 519 91.22 59.21 54.66
C ILE A 519 91.44 60.58 55.31
N ASN A 520 90.36 61.37 55.52
CA ASN A 520 90.48 62.66 56.19
C ASN A 520 90.93 62.54 57.67
N LEU A 521 90.61 61.44 58.36
CA LEU A 521 91.17 61.16 59.70
C LEU A 521 92.67 60.81 59.62
N ALA A 522 93.08 59.99 58.64
CA ALA A 522 94.50 59.66 58.44
C ALA A 522 95.36 60.88 58.05
N ASP A 523 94.83 61.81 57.26
CA ASP A 523 95.50 63.08 56.90
C ASP A 523 95.53 64.11 58.05
N LEU A 524 94.67 63.97 59.05
CA LEU A 524 94.68 64.78 60.27
C LEU A 524 95.73 64.28 61.28
N ASP A 525 95.92 62.95 61.37
CA ASP A 525 96.96 62.36 62.23
C ASP A 525 98.38 62.54 61.63
N ALA A 526 98.54 62.70 60.31
CA ALA A 526 99.84 62.97 59.69
C ALA A 526 100.32 64.44 59.79
N LYS A 527 99.56 65.32 60.46
CA LYS A 527 99.91 66.74 60.70
C LYS A 527 100.13 67.09 62.17
N VAL A 528 100.11 66.09 63.05
CA VAL A 528 100.44 66.23 64.47
C VAL A 528 101.37 65.07 64.85
N ASP A 529 102.64 65.18 64.46
CA ASP A 529 103.84 64.83 65.24
C ASP A 529 105.12 64.94 64.40
#